data_AF-A0A0A0JHI9-F1
#
_entry.id   AF-A0A0A0JHI9-F1
#
_cell.length_a   1.000
_cell.length_b   1.000
_cell.length_c   1.000
_cell.angle_alpha   90.00
_cell.angle_beta   90.00
_cell.angle_gamma   90.00
#
_symmetry.space_group_name_H-M   'P 1'
#
loop_
_entity.id
_entity.type
_entity.pdbx_description
1 polymer ?
#
loop_
_entity_poly.entity_id
_entity_poly.type
_entity_poly.pdbx_seq_one_letter_code
_entity_poly.pdbx_strand_id
1 'polypeptide(L)'
;MTDNAFAYRYSLRTVCADHDITQKFIKPHCPWQNGKVERLNRTLATEWAYRQIFTSNDERSAALAPWLEHYNTERRHSALGGHPPISRLLPT
;
A
#
# COMPACT_ATOMS: atom_id res chain seq x y z
N MET A 1 -5.17 8.66 4.47
CA MET A 1 -6.36 8.24 5.24
C MET A 1 -6.01 6.92 5.90
N THR A 2 -6.22 6.78 7.21
CA THR A 2 -5.85 5.58 7.99
C THR A 2 -7.03 5.10 8.83
N ASP A 3 -6.91 3.91 9.41
CA ASP A 3 -7.82 3.48 10.47
C ASP A 3 -7.61 4.29 11.77
N ASN A 4 -8.46 4.02 12.77
CA ASN A 4 -8.47 4.73 14.06
C ASN A 4 -7.53 4.13 15.13
N ALA A 5 -6.66 3.19 14.78
CA ALA A 5 -5.73 2.59 15.74
C ALA A 5 -4.83 3.66 16.38
N PHE A 6 -4.48 3.44 17.65
CA PHE A 6 -3.67 4.38 18.43
C PHE A 6 -2.33 4.70 17.78
N ALA A 7 -1.70 3.72 17.12
CA ALA A 7 -0.44 3.91 16.40
C ALA A 7 -0.58 5.01 15.32
N TYR A 8 -1.61 4.96 14.48
CA TYR A 8 -1.79 6.02 13.47
C TYR A 8 -2.19 7.35 14.11
N ARG A 9 -3.04 7.33 15.14
CA ARG A 9 -3.56 8.56 15.77
C ARG A 9 -2.50 9.40 16.48
N TYR A 10 -1.49 8.75 17.04
CA TYR A 10 -0.49 9.42 17.86
C TYR A 10 0.90 9.44 17.23
N SER A 11 1.36 8.36 16.63
CA SER A 11 2.74 8.26 16.12
C SER A 11 2.98 9.08 14.86
N LEU A 12 1.95 9.33 14.05
CA LEU A 12 2.08 10.10 12.81
C LEU A 12 1.83 11.61 12.97
N ARG A 13 1.40 12.06 14.16
CA ARG A 13 0.94 13.45 14.34
C ARG A 13 2.03 14.47 14.01
N THR A 14 3.24 14.26 14.55
CA THR A 14 4.37 15.18 14.36
C THR A 14 4.79 15.22 12.89
N VAL A 15 5.03 14.05 12.27
CA VAL A 15 5.46 14.00 10.86
C VAL A 15 4.40 14.59 9.92
N CYS A 16 3.11 14.41 10.22
CA CYS A 16 2.06 15.04 9.44
C CYS A 16 2.07 16.57 9.57
N ALA A 17 2.32 17.10 10.77
CA ALA A 17 2.43 18.55 10.98
C ALA A 17 3.65 19.13 10.28
N ASP A 18 4.81 18.47 10.36
CA ASP A 18 6.07 18.94 9.76
C ASP A 18 6.03 19.00 8.22
N HIS A 19 5.14 18.23 7.59
CA HIS A 19 4.97 18.15 6.14
C HIS A 19 3.65 18.75 5.62
N ASP A 20 2.93 19.51 6.44
CA ASP A 20 1.62 20.09 6.09
C ASP A 20 0.57 19.06 5.60
N ILE A 21 0.65 17.83 6.12
CA ILE A 21 -0.26 16.73 5.77
C ILE A 21 -1.46 16.73 6.72
N THR A 22 -2.67 16.88 6.17
CA THR A 22 -3.89 16.68 6.95
C THR A 22 -4.19 15.20 7.18
N GLN A 23 -4.12 14.76 8.44
CA GLN A 23 -4.48 13.39 8.80
C GLN A 23 -6.01 13.17 8.70
N LYS A 24 -6.41 12.15 7.94
CA LYS A 24 -7.82 11.75 7.77
C LYS A 24 -8.02 10.33 8.28
N PHE A 25 -9.05 10.12 9.08
CA PHE A 25 -9.43 8.80 9.60
C PHE A 25 -10.67 8.26 8.90
N ILE A 26 -10.79 6.94 8.84
CA ILE A 26 -12.06 6.30 8.45
C ILE A 26 -13.14 6.59 9.49
N LYS A 27 -14.40 6.61 9.07
CA LYS A 27 -15.55 6.73 9.96
C LYS A 27 -15.63 5.49 10.87
N PRO A 28 -15.97 5.65 12.17
CA PRO A 28 -16.19 4.51 13.06
C PRO A 28 -17.20 3.52 12.48
N HIS A 29 -16.90 2.23 12.62
CA HIS A 29 -17.72 1.13 12.07
C HIS A 29 -17.88 1.13 10.54
N CYS A 30 -16.96 1.78 9.80
CA CYS A 30 -16.97 1.80 8.34
C CYS A 30 -15.73 1.11 7.72
N PRO A 31 -15.51 -0.21 7.95
CA PRO A 31 -14.33 -0.91 7.49
C PRO A 31 -14.17 -0.92 5.95
N TRP A 32 -15.27 -0.83 5.20
CA TRP A 32 -15.22 -0.76 3.74
C TRP A 32 -14.42 0.43 3.19
N GLN A 33 -14.23 1.50 3.97
CA GLN A 33 -13.38 2.63 3.59
C GLN A 33 -11.90 2.24 3.51
N ASN A 34 -11.51 1.17 4.20
CA ASN A 34 -10.17 0.60 4.18
C ASN A 34 -9.96 -0.41 3.04
N GLY A 35 -11.00 -0.73 2.26
CA GLY A 35 -10.97 -1.81 1.28
C GLY A 35 -9.87 -1.70 0.21
N LYS A 36 -9.41 -0.49 -0.11
CA LYS A 36 -8.28 -0.28 -1.03
C LYS A 36 -6.96 -0.82 -0.48
N VAL A 37 -6.61 -0.46 0.76
CA VAL A 37 -5.36 -0.94 1.37
C VAL A 37 -5.45 -2.42 1.72
N GLU A 38 -6.62 -2.91 2.12
CA GLU A 38 -6.84 -4.34 2.37
C GLU A 38 -6.70 -5.17 1.09
N ARG A 39 -7.22 -4.67 -0.04
CA ARG A 39 -7.04 -5.30 -1.36
C ARG A 39 -5.56 -5.37 -1.73
N LEU A 40 -4.81 -4.28 -1.52
CA LEU A 40 -3.37 -4.22 -1.77
C LEU A 40 -2.62 -5.20 -0.86
N ASN A 41 -2.87 -5.19 0.44
CA ASN A 41 -2.21 -6.05 1.42
C ASN A 41 -2.40 -7.53 1.10
N ARG A 42 -3.61 -7.94 0.69
CA ARG A 42 -3.86 -9.31 0.23
C ARG A 42 -3.04 -9.65 -1.02
N THR A 43 -2.99 -8.74 -2.00
CA THR A 43 -2.19 -8.96 -3.21
C THR A 43 -0.69 -9.03 -2.90
N LEU A 44 -0.19 -8.14 -2.05
CA LEU A 44 1.19 -8.13 -1.57
C LEU A 44 1.53 -9.40 -0.78
N ALA A 45 0.62 -9.91 0.03
CA ALA A 45 0.80 -11.18 0.72
C ALA A 45 0.95 -12.34 -0.26
N THR A 46 0.03 -12.46 -1.23
CA THR A 46 0.04 -13.56 -2.21
C THR A 46 1.20 -13.47 -3.20
N GLU A 47 1.51 -12.28 -3.71
CA GLU A 47 2.42 -12.11 -4.85
C GLU A 47 3.85 -11.76 -4.46
N TRP A 48 4.09 -11.31 -3.22
CA TRP A 48 5.43 -11.03 -2.68
C TRP A 48 5.73 -11.89 -1.46
N ALA A 49 4.98 -11.72 -0.36
CA ALA A 49 5.35 -12.28 0.93
C ALA A 49 5.39 -13.82 0.95
N TYR A 50 4.45 -14.45 0.25
CA TYR A 50 4.28 -15.91 0.22
C TYR A 50 4.47 -16.51 -1.18
N ARG A 51 5.02 -15.73 -2.13
CA ARG A 51 5.27 -16.21 -3.49
C ARG A 51 6.35 -17.30 -3.54
N GLN A 52 7.30 -17.25 -2.62
CA GLN A 52 8.39 -18.21 -2.50
C GLN A 52 8.84 -18.34 -1.05
N ILE A 53 9.64 -19.36 -0.76
CA ILE A 53 10.29 -19.52 0.54
C ILE A 53 11.49 -18.58 0.58
N PHE A 54 11.54 -17.71 1.59
CA PHE A 54 12.70 -16.87 1.88
C PHE A 54 13.51 -17.50 3.01
N THR A 55 14.82 -17.46 2.90
CA THR A 55 15.74 -18.02 3.90
C THR A 55 16.20 -16.97 4.92
N SER A 56 16.03 -15.68 4.61
CA SER A 56 16.32 -14.56 5.51
C SER A 56 15.36 -13.39 5.31
N ASN A 57 15.28 -12.51 6.32
CA ASN A 57 14.52 -11.26 6.22
C ASN A 57 15.16 -10.27 5.24
N ASP A 58 16.48 -10.30 5.08
CA ASP A 58 17.19 -9.43 4.13
C ASP A 58 16.83 -9.79 2.69
N GLU A 59 16.81 -11.09 2.37
CA GLU A 59 16.36 -11.61 1.08
C GLU A 59 14.90 -11.19 0.80
N ARG A 60 14.02 -11.38 1.79
CA ARG A 60 12.61 -10.98 1.68
C ARG A 60 12.43 -9.48 1.46
N SER A 61 13.22 -8.67 2.16
CA SER A 61 13.19 -7.20 2.06
C SER A 61 13.73 -6.72 0.72
N ALA A 62 14.83 -7.31 0.25
CA ALA A 62 15.41 -7.02 -1.07
C ALA A 62 14.44 -7.35 -2.21
N ALA A 63 13.64 -8.41 -2.07
CA ALA A 63 12.63 -8.78 -3.06
C ALA A 63 11.42 -7.81 -3.13
N LEU A 64 11.21 -6.97 -2.12
CA LEU A 64 10.05 -6.05 -2.08
C LEU A 64 10.15 -4.94 -3.13
N ALA A 65 11.33 -4.32 -3.28
CA ALA A 65 11.49 -3.19 -4.19
C ALA A 65 11.27 -3.58 -5.67
N PRO A 66 11.88 -4.66 -6.20
CA PRO A 66 11.57 -5.15 -7.55
C PRO A 66 10.09 -5.51 -7.74
N TRP A 67 9.44 -6.07 -6.71
CA TRP A 67 8.03 -6.39 -6.78
C TRP A 67 7.15 -5.13 -6.84
N LEU A 68 7.48 -4.08 -6.07
CA LEU A 68 6.77 -2.80 -6.10
C LEU A 68 6.90 -2.11 -7.44
N GLU A 69 8.08 -2.14 -8.04
CA GLU A 69 8.32 -1.61 -9.39
C GLU A 69 7.39 -2.32 -10.38
N HIS A 70 7.48 -3.65 -10.48
CA HIS A 70 6.61 -4.44 -11.34
C HIS A 70 5.13 -4.19 -11.08
N TYR A 71 4.69 -4.16 -9.81
CA TYR A 71 3.29 -3.90 -9.43
C TYR A 71 2.80 -2.56 -9.97
N ASN A 72 3.61 -1.50 -9.87
CA ASN A 72 3.19 -0.15 -10.22
C ASN A 72 3.33 0.14 -11.72
N THR A 73 4.32 -0.42 -12.41
CA THR A 73 4.69 -0.04 -13.78
C THR A 73 4.36 -1.06 -14.85
N GLU A 74 4.17 -2.34 -14.50
CA GLU A 74 3.99 -3.42 -15.48
C GLU A 74 2.76 -4.31 -15.24
N ARG A 75 2.43 -4.58 -13.97
CA ARG A 75 1.38 -5.53 -13.58
C ARG A 75 0.04 -5.10 -14.16
N ARG A 76 -0.66 -6.02 -14.82
CA ARG A 76 -1.98 -5.73 -15.42
C ARG A 76 -3.08 -5.71 -14.37
N HIS A 77 -3.93 -4.68 -14.38
CA HIS A 77 -5.10 -4.60 -13.52
C HIS A 77 -6.39 -4.63 -14.34
N SER A 78 -7.27 -5.60 -14.09
CA SER A 78 -8.56 -5.70 -14.78
C SER A 78 -9.44 -4.46 -14.60
N ALA A 79 -9.43 -3.87 -13.40
CA ALA A 79 -10.12 -2.61 -13.10
C ALA A 79 -9.57 -1.40 -13.88
N LEU A 80 -8.40 -1.52 -14.48
CA LEU A 80 -7.74 -0.50 -15.31
C LEU A 80 -7.68 -0.91 -16.79
N GLY A 81 -8.54 -1.83 -17.24
CA GLY A 81 -8.53 -2.30 -18.63
C GLY A 81 -7.26 -3.06 -19.02
N GLY A 82 -6.55 -3.63 -18.04
CA GLY A 82 -5.28 -4.33 -18.25
C GLY A 82 -4.04 -3.44 -18.16
N HIS A 83 -4.20 -2.14 -17.91
CA HIS A 83 -3.06 -1.22 -17.71
C HIS A 83 -2.50 -1.29 -16.28
N PRO A 84 -1.22 -0.90 -16.09
CA PRO A 84 -0.58 -0.83 -14.78
C PRO A 84 -1.06 0.38 -13.96
N PRO A 85 -0.92 0.37 -12.63
CA PRO A 85 -1.35 1.46 -11.75
C PRO A 85 -0.80 2.84 -12.13
N ILE A 86 0.44 2.92 -12.62
CA ILE A 86 1.06 4.19 -13.02
C ILE A 86 0.30 4.90 -14.15
N SER A 87 -0.45 4.17 -14.98
CA SER A 87 -1.28 4.74 -16.05
C SER A 87 -2.37 5.71 -15.56
N ARG A 88 -2.66 5.71 -14.25
CA ARG A 88 -3.64 6.59 -13.61
C ARG A 88 -3.05 7.93 -13.15
N LEU A 89 -1.73 8.04 -13.13
CA LEU A 89 -1.04 9.27 -12.74
C LEU A 89 -0.79 10.13 -13.97
N LEU A 90 -0.99 11.44 -13.83
CA LEU A 90 -0.60 12.39 -14.86
C LEU A 90 0.92 12.56 -14.82
N PRO A 91 1.59 12.77 -15.98
CA PRO A 91 2.97 13.20 -15.98
C PRO A 91 3.07 14.49 -15.17
N THR A 92 4.07 14.52 -14.27
CA THR A 92 4.37 15.67 -13.40
C THR A 92 5.09 16.74 -14.19
#